data_AF-A0A2E4GLV7-F1
#
_entry.id   AF-A0A2E4GLV7-F1
#
_cell.length_a   1.000
_cell.length_b   1.000
_cell.length_c   1.000
_cell.angle_alpha   90.00
_cell.angle_beta   90.00
_cell.angle_gamma   90.00
#
_symmetry.space_group_name_H-M   'P 1'
#
loop_
_entity.id
_entity.type
_entity.pdbx_description
1 polymer ?
#
loop_
_entity_poly.entity_id
_entity_poly.type
_entity_poly.pdbx_seq_one_letter_code
_entity_poly.pdbx_strand_id
1 'polypeptide(L)'
;MSEFNTQTNEEPIEILELLQLLLDNAKFIVIATISIGILSALYISSVERTYIATTLIKSSSKVGSTGDSAASGLAGLLGVQASTAIVSNQNDIDSTIAIMISREFLEKFIVDHDLLKEIFIDDWDRENNTWKNEVPLITDGYYLLREAIKVTFDPIAFTRRQIGFAELEVAWPNGKTAAYIANNLVKDLNQFLASQMIVEAESSVEFIDQQFTKTNVLAVRESLSKLKTEQIRNMMLANSSKDFALRVIDDALIPEFPSTPKRMQFVLIATALGLIASIVFVFLRMFILPNLKKLKLPI
;
A
#
# COMPACT_ATOMS: atom_id res chain seq x y z
N MET A 1 28.15 71.62 -7.08
CA MET A 1 27.73 71.50 -8.49
C MET A 1 28.98 71.21 -9.29
N SER A 2 29.23 70.03 -9.85
CA SER A 2 28.33 68.96 -10.27
C SER A 2 28.96 67.61 -9.94
N GLU A 3 28.15 66.75 -9.35
CA GLU A 3 28.50 65.44 -8.81
C GLU A 3 28.94 64.45 -9.90
N PHE A 4 29.83 63.56 -9.50
CA PHE A 4 30.18 62.33 -10.19
C PHE A 4 28.91 61.52 -10.47
N ASN A 5 28.37 61.64 -11.68
CA ASN A 5 27.37 60.71 -12.18
C ASN A 5 28.11 59.55 -12.85
N THR A 6 28.69 58.66 -12.04
CA THR A 6 29.03 57.31 -12.50
C THR A 6 27.72 56.59 -12.71
N GLN A 7 27.15 56.74 -13.90
CA GLN A 7 26.12 55.85 -14.40
C GLN A 7 26.71 54.44 -14.35
N THR A 8 26.26 53.64 -13.39
CA THR A 8 26.28 52.19 -13.54
C THR A 8 25.36 51.87 -14.70
N ASN A 9 25.92 51.92 -15.91
CA ASN A 9 25.32 51.30 -17.08
C ASN A 9 25.27 49.81 -16.76
N GLU A 10 24.18 49.36 -16.17
CA GLU A 10 23.79 47.96 -16.24
C GLU A 10 23.46 47.71 -17.71
N GLU A 11 24.47 47.31 -18.48
CA GLU A 11 24.29 46.89 -19.87
C GLU A 11 23.18 45.82 -19.88
N PRO A 12 22.09 46.03 -20.63
CA PRO A 12 21.04 45.04 -20.72
C PRO A 12 21.64 43.77 -21.31
N ILE A 13 21.47 42.64 -20.61
CA ILE A 13 21.97 41.35 -21.07
C ILE A 13 21.32 41.04 -22.42
N GLU A 14 22.11 41.07 -23.49
CA GLU A 14 21.63 40.75 -24.83
C GLU A 14 21.39 39.24 -24.97
N ILE A 15 20.22 38.86 -25.49
CA ILE A 15 19.85 37.43 -25.69
C ILE A 15 20.85 36.72 -26.62
N LEU A 16 21.47 37.45 -27.54
CA LEU A 16 22.50 36.95 -28.46
C LEU A 16 23.80 36.58 -27.74
N GLU A 17 24.22 37.36 -26.75
CA GLU A 17 25.41 37.08 -25.95
C GLU A 17 25.22 35.82 -25.10
N LEU A 18 24.02 35.65 -24.55
CA LEU A 18 23.62 34.42 -23.83
C LEU A 18 23.73 33.17 -24.71
N LEU A 19 23.28 33.28 -25.96
CA LEU A 19 23.29 32.17 -26.92
C LEU A 19 24.72 31.84 -27.37
N GLN A 20 25.55 32.84 -27.65
CA GLN A 20 26.96 32.64 -27.99
C GLN A 20 27.73 31.97 -26.85
N LEU A 21 27.50 32.39 -25.59
CA LEU A 21 28.09 31.78 -24.41
C LEU A 21 27.81 30.27 -24.32
N LEU A 22 26.57 29.86 -24.62
CA LEU A 22 26.16 28.46 -24.61
C LEU A 22 26.82 27.68 -25.76
N LEU A 23 26.94 28.28 -26.95
CA LEU A 23 27.60 27.67 -28.11
C LEU A 23 29.11 27.48 -27.87
N ASP A 24 29.80 28.45 -27.28
CA ASP A 24 31.22 28.36 -26.97
C ASP A 24 31.53 27.25 -25.97
N ASN A 25 30.61 27.02 -25.03
CA ASN A 25 30.71 25.95 -24.03
C ASN A 25 29.93 24.68 -24.41
N ALA A 26 29.41 24.58 -25.62
CA ALA A 26 28.51 23.50 -26.04
C ALA A 26 29.16 22.12 -25.87
N LYS A 27 30.47 21.99 -26.16
CA LYS A 27 31.21 20.73 -25.96
C LYS A 27 31.16 20.26 -24.51
N PHE A 28 31.33 21.17 -23.55
CA PHE A 28 31.26 20.86 -22.13
C PHE A 28 29.83 20.47 -21.72
N ILE A 29 28.84 21.25 -22.14
CA ILE A 29 27.41 20.99 -21.83
C ILE A 29 26.99 19.62 -22.36
N VAL A 30 27.35 19.28 -23.60
CA VAL A 30 27.03 17.99 -24.21
C VAL A 30 27.71 16.84 -23.48
N ILE A 31 29.01 16.94 -23.18
CA ILE A 31 29.75 15.87 -22.46
C ILE A 31 29.17 15.66 -21.06
N ALA A 32 28.87 16.73 -20.33
CA ALA A 32 28.28 16.65 -18.99
C ALA A 32 26.86 16.07 -19.01
N THR A 33 26.05 16.43 -19.99
CA THR A 33 24.69 15.88 -20.13
C THR A 33 24.72 14.40 -20.47
N ILE A 34 25.61 13.99 -21.39
CA ILE A 34 25.79 12.58 -21.77
C ILE A 34 26.31 11.76 -20.60
N SER A 35 27.28 12.26 -19.82
CA SER A 35 27.81 11.53 -18.67
C SER A 35 26.75 11.30 -17.59
N ILE A 36 25.92 12.31 -17.30
CA ILE A 36 24.77 12.18 -16.40
C ILE A 36 23.76 11.16 -16.96
N GLY A 37 23.51 11.18 -18.25
CA GLY A 37 22.66 10.19 -18.93
C GLY A 37 23.17 8.76 -18.76
N ILE A 38 24.46 8.52 -18.99
CA ILE A 38 25.08 7.21 -18.84
C ILE A 38 25.04 6.75 -17.37
N LEU A 39 25.38 7.63 -16.42
CA LEU A 39 25.34 7.32 -14.99
C LEU A 39 23.93 6.97 -14.53
N SER A 40 22.92 7.73 -14.95
CA SER A 40 21.52 7.45 -14.61
C SER A 40 21.01 6.14 -15.22
N ALA A 41 21.42 5.81 -16.46
CA ALA A 41 21.08 4.55 -17.11
C ALA A 41 21.71 3.34 -16.40
N LEU A 42 22.97 3.45 -15.98
CA LEU A 42 23.64 2.41 -15.18
C LEU A 42 22.95 2.22 -13.83
N TYR A 43 22.66 3.32 -13.13
CA TYR A 43 21.98 3.29 -11.84
C TYR A 43 20.62 2.61 -11.93
N ILE A 44 19.75 3.05 -12.85
CA ILE A 44 18.39 2.50 -12.96
C ILE A 44 18.37 1.05 -13.48
N SER A 45 19.44 0.61 -14.14
CA SER A 45 19.58 -0.79 -14.54
C SER A 45 19.90 -1.70 -13.36
N SER A 46 20.58 -1.19 -12.33
CA SER A 46 20.87 -1.91 -11.08
C SER A 46 19.67 -2.04 -10.16
N VAL A 47 18.63 -1.21 -10.34
CA VAL A 47 17.39 -1.32 -9.58
C VAL A 47 16.55 -2.46 -10.14
N GLU A 48 16.15 -3.37 -9.25
CA GLU A 48 15.31 -4.51 -9.59
C GLU A 48 13.95 -4.08 -10.12
N ARG A 49 13.40 -4.92 -11.00
CA ARG A 49 12.09 -4.70 -11.59
C ARG A 49 11.05 -5.34 -10.68
N THR A 50 9.99 -4.61 -10.39
CA THR A 50 8.85 -5.15 -9.66
C THR A 50 7.61 -5.13 -10.53
N TYR A 51 6.82 -6.18 -10.35
CA TYR A 51 5.57 -6.45 -11.01
C TYR A 51 4.46 -6.22 -10.01
N ILE A 52 3.49 -5.40 -10.37
CA ILE A 52 2.34 -5.10 -9.50
C ILE A 52 1.15 -5.88 -10.03
N ALA A 53 0.57 -6.72 -9.19
CA ALA A 53 -0.70 -7.37 -9.45
C ALA A 53 -1.78 -6.70 -8.59
N THR A 54 -2.96 -6.50 -9.19
CA THR A 54 -4.00 -5.68 -8.58
C THR A 54 -5.33 -6.43 -8.57
N THR A 55 -6.01 -6.44 -7.42
CA THR A 55 -7.37 -6.98 -7.29
C THR A 55 -8.32 -5.93 -6.74
N LEU A 56 -9.53 -5.88 -7.29
CA LEU A 56 -10.59 -5.00 -6.84
C LEU A 56 -11.52 -5.76 -5.90
N ILE A 57 -11.64 -5.28 -4.66
CA ILE A 57 -12.43 -5.91 -3.61
C ILE A 57 -13.52 -4.99 -3.09
N LYS A 58 -14.57 -5.58 -2.51
CA LYS A 58 -15.70 -4.89 -1.87
C LYS A 58 -16.08 -5.57 -0.56
N SER A 59 -16.52 -4.78 0.43
CA SER A 59 -17.13 -5.33 1.65
C SER A 59 -18.37 -6.17 1.32
N SER A 60 -18.41 -7.38 1.88
CA SER A 60 -19.53 -8.31 1.74
C SER A 60 -20.68 -7.84 2.64
N SER A 61 -21.70 -7.20 2.06
CA SER A 61 -22.86 -6.68 2.80
C SER A 61 -23.79 -7.76 3.38
N LYS A 62 -23.33 -9.02 3.51
CA LYS A 62 -24.16 -10.16 3.92
C LYS A 62 -24.26 -10.37 5.42
N VAL A 63 -23.38 -9.76 6.20
CA VAL A 63 -23.45 -9.78 7.66
C VAL A 63 -24.17 -8.52 8.13
N GLY A 64 -25.44 -8.64 8.51
CA GLY A 64 -26.15 -7.59 9.26
C GLY A 64 -26.95 -6.54 8.48
N SER A 65 -27.04 -6.58 7.14
CA SER A 65 -28.05 -5.79 6.43
C SER A 65 -29.42 -6.47 6.51
N THR A 66 -30.03 -6.51 7.70
CA THR A 66 -31.48 -6.63 7.79
C THR A 66 -32.09 -5.37 7.17
N GLY A 67 -32.38 -5.45 5.88
CA GLY A 67 -33.20 -4.50 5.13
C GLY A 67 -34.68 -4.52 5.53
N ASP A 68 -34.99 -4.81 6.80
CA ASP A 68 -36.32 -4.65 7.38
C ASP A 68 -36.21 -3.70 8.57
N SER A 69 -36.72 -2.50 8.39
CA SER A 69 -36.87 -1.44 9.39
C SER A 69 -37.65 -1.85 10.65
N ALA A 70 -38.27 -3.03 10.65
CA ALA A 70 -38.97 -3.61 11.79
C ALA A 70 -38.01 -4.27 12.82
N ALA A 71 -36.88 -4.83 12.39
CA ALA A 71 -35.95 -5.54 13.28
C ALA A 71 -35.00 -4.58 14.02
N SER A 72 -34.63 -3.46 13.39
CA SER A 72 -33.80 -2.41 14.02
C SER A 72 -34.52 -1.71 15.17
N GLY A 73 -35.85 -1.56 15.09
CA GLY A 73 -36.67 -1.01 16.18
C GLY A 73 -36.71 -1.90 17.43
N LEU A 74 -36.73 -3.22 17.26
CA LEU A 74 -36.69 -4.18 18.38
C LEU A 74 -35.30 -4.30 19.01
N ALA A 75 -34.23 -4.18 18.22
CA ALA A 75 -32.85 -4.15 18.73
C ALA A 75 -32.57 -2.87 19.56
N GLY A 76 -33.15 -1.73 19.17
CA GLY A 76 -33.06 -0.47 19.91
C GLY A 76 -33.80 -0.49 21.25
N LEU A 77 -34.91 -1.24 21.36
CA LEU A 77 -35.72 -1.34 22.58
C LEU A 77 -35.14 -2.28 23.66
N LEU A 78 -34.20 -3.16 23.29
CA LEU A 78 -33.64 -4.18 24.19
C LEU A 78 -32.25 -3.83 24.76
N GLY A 79 -31.67 -2.67 24.41
CA GLY A 79 -30.38 -2.23 24.96
C GLY A 79 -29.17 -3.11 24.56
N VAL A 80 -29.35 -4.03 23.59
CA VAL A 80 -28.32 -4.99 23.12
C VAL A 80 -27.27 -4.34 22.22
N GLN A 81 -27.30 -3.01 22.05
CA GLN A 81 -26.28 -2.27 21.30
C GLN A 81 -24.85 -2.42 21.85
N ALA A 82 -24.68 -2.89 23.09
CA ALA A 82 -23.34 -3.11 23.65
C ALA A 82 -22.60 -4.31 23.02
N SER A 83 -23.31 -5.33 22.51
CA SER A 83 -22.69 -6.48 21.84
C SER A 83 -22.68 -6.36 20.32
N THR A 84 -23.56 -5.55 19.74
CA THR A 84 -23.51 -5.25 18.30
C THR A 84 -22.54 -4.13 17.95
N ALA A 85 -22.06 -3.33 18.90
CA ALA A 85 -21.01 -2.33 18.65
C ALA A 85 -19.67 -2.97 18.20
N ILE A 86 -19.42 -4.23 18.56
CA ILE A 86 -18.25 -4.98 18.09
C ILE A 86 -18.49 -5.52 16.66
N VAL A 87 -19.71 -5.99 16.36
CA VAL A 87 -20.08 -6.56 15.05
C VAL A 87 -20.36 -5.47 13.99
N SER A 88 -20.85 -4.29 14.37
CA SER A 88 -21.11 -3.19 13.42
C SER A 88 -19.83 -2.58 12.85
N ASN A 89 -18.69 -2.78 13.51
CA ASN A 89 -17.38 -2.35 13.02
C ASN A 89 -16.71 -3.39 12.10
N GLN A 90 -17.21 -4.63 12.01
CA GLN A 90 -16.69 -5.67 11.10
C GLN A 90 -17.22 -5.53 9.66
N ASN A 91 -18.26 -4.71 9.45
CA ASN A 91 -18.80 -4.41 8.13
C ASN A 91 -18.09 -3.26 7.41
N ASP A 92 -17.17 -2.59 8.11
CA ASP A 92 -16.34 -1.56 7.53
C ASP A 92 -15.21 -2.23 6.72
N ILE A 93 -15.10 -1.86 5.44
CA ILE A 93 -14.03 -2.35 4.59
C ILE A 93 -12.67 -1.95 5.18
N ASP A 94 -12.60 -0.82 5.87
CA ASP A 94 -11.40 -0.28 6.51
C ASP A 94 -10.91 -1.18 7.64
N SER A 95 -11.79 -1.68 8.49
CA SER A 95 -11.42 -2.58 9.59
C SER A 95 -10.98 -3.95 9.07
N THR A 96 -11.66 -4.45 8.04
CA THR A 96 -11.30 -5.70 7.37
C THR A 96 -9.92 -5.61 6.74
N ILE A 97 -9.62 -4.50 6.07
CA ILE A 97 -8.29 -4.21 5.52
C ILE A 97 -7.25 -4.02 6.63
N ALA A 98 -7.61 -3.42 7.77
CA ALA A 98 -6.70 -3.31 8.91
C ALA A 98 -6.29 -4.69 9.47
N ILE A 99 -7.22 -5.65 9.50
CA ILE A 99 -6.93 -7.04 9.89
C ILE A 99 -6.08 -7.72 8.82
N MET A 100 -6.35 -7.48 7.53
CA MET A 100 -5.56 -7.98 6.40
C MET A 100 -4.07 -7.64 6.48
N ILE A 101 -3.73 -6.46 7.00
CA ILE A 101 -2.33 -6.01 7.15
C ILE A 101 -1.78 -6.23 8.56
N SER A 102 -2.55 -6.90 9.42
CA SER A 102 -2.15 -7.19 10.80
C SER A 102 -1.04 -8.24 10.84
N ARG A 103 -0.22 -8.19 11.89
CA ARG A 103 0.87 -9.14 12.10
C ARG A 103 0.37 -10.57 12.21
N GLU A 104 -0.65 -10.80 13.04
CA GLU A 104 -1.20 -12.14 13.29
C GLU A 104 -1.63 -12.83 12.00
N PHE A 105 -2.38 -12.12 11.15
CA PHE A 105 -2.84 -12.67 9.88
C PHE A 105 -1.69 -12.87 8.88
N LEU A 106 -0.83 -11.87 8.67
CA LEU A 106 0.24 -11.96 7.67
C LEU A 106 1.31 -12.99 8.04
N GLU A 107 1.68 -13.11 9.32
CA GLU A 107 2.62 -14.15 9.76
C GLU A 107 2.02 -15.56 9.55
N LYS A 108 0.73 -15.73 9.86
CA LYS A 108 0.02 -16.98 9.55
C LYS A 108 -0.01 -17.26 8.05
N PHE A 109 -0.33 -16.26 7.23
CA PHE A 109 -0.35 -16.38 5.77
C PHE A 109 1.02 -16.77 5.20
N ILE A 110 2.11 -16.19 5.71
CA ILE A 110 3.48 -16.54 5.31
C ILE A 110 3.79 -18.01 5.60
N VAL A 111 3.37 -18.52 6.76
CA VAL A 111 3.57 -19.91 7.16
C VAL A 111 2.72 -20.86 6.32
N ASP A 112 1.43 -20.57 6.17
CA ASP A 112 0.47 -21.43 5.45
C ASP A 112 0.83 -21.57 3.96
N HIS A 113 1.46 -20.55 3.37
CA HIS A 113 1.89 -20.53 1.97
C HIS A 113 3.40 -20.77 1.76
N ASP A 114 4.17 -21.05 2.81
CA ASP A 114 5.62 -21.27 2.73
C ASP A 114 6.38 -20.13 2.02
N LEU A 115 5.90 -18.88 2.20
CA LEU A 115 6.37 -17.71 1.46
C LEU A 115 7.79 -17.29 1.83
N LEU A 116 8.33 -17.73 2.96
CA LEU A 116 9.71 -17.40 3.34
C LEU A 116 10.71 -17.78 2.24
N LYS A 117 10.50 -18.90 1.55
CA LYS A 117 11.38 -19.36 0.46
C LYS A 117 11.32 -18.47 -0.77
N GLU A 118 10.17 -17.86 -1.03
CA GLU A 118 9.96 -16.91 -2.13
C GLU A 118 10.46 -15.50 -1.77
N ILE A 119 10.40 -15.13 -0.49
CA ILE A 119 10.90 -13.85 0.04
C ILE A 119 12.43 -13.85 0.08
N PHE A 120 13.03 -14.90 0.67
CA PHE A 120 14.47 -15.04 0.87
C PHE A 120 15.07 -16.00 -0.16
N ILE A 121 14.80 -15.72 -1.43
CA ILE A 121 15.20 -16.60 -2.54
C ILE A 121 16.72 -16.80 -2.65
N ASP A 122 17.49 -15.79 -2.22
CA ASP A 122 18.94 -15.82 -2.25
C ASP A 122 19.54 -16.69 -1.12
N ASP A 123 18.83 -16.82 0.01
CA ASP A 123 19.23 -17.65 1.15
C ASP A 123 18.69 -19.09 1.07
N TRP A 124 17.76 -19.33 0.15
CA TRP A 124 17.17 -20.65 -0.09
C TRP A 124 17.93 -21.45 -1.15
N ASP A 125 18.32 -22.68 -0.82
CA ASP A 125 18.86 -23.64 -1.78
C ASP A 125 17.73 -24.48 -2.39
N ARG A 126 17.38 -24.18 -3.65
CA ARG A 126 16.33 -24.89 -4.39
C ARG A 126 16.72 -26.32 -4.77
N GLU A 127 18.00 -26.63 -4.90
CA GLU A 127 18.45 -27.97 -5.31
C GLU A 127 18.39 -28.94 -4.13
N ASN A 128 18.87 -28.50 -2.96
CA ASN A 128 18.91 -29.33 -1.76
C ASN A 128 17.67 -29.19 -0.87
N ASN A 129 16.76 -28.25 -1.20
CA ASN A 129 15.55 -27.96 -0.43
C ASN A 129 15.88 -27.59 1.03
N THR A 130 16.96 -26.82 1.22
CA THR A 130 17.50 -26.42 2.54
C THR A 130 17.89 -24.94 2.55
N TRP A 131 17.88 -24.33 3.73
CA TRP A 131 18.43 -22.99 3.91
C TRP A 131 19.96 -23.05 3.83
N LYS A 132 20.57 -22.10 3.11
CA LYS A 132 22.03 -21.99 2.99
C LYS A 132 22.68 -21.65 4.34
N ASN A 133 21.97 -20.84 5.12
CA ASN A 133 22.36 -20.39 6.45
C ASN A 133 21.26 -20.75 7.47
N GLU A 134 21.07 -19.91 8.48
CA GLU A 134 19.98 -20.03 9.44
C GLU A 134 18.63 -19.70 8.78
N VAL A 135 17.56 -20.30 9.32
CA VAL A 135 16.20 -20.03 8.86
C VAL A 135 15.86 -18.57 9.16
N PRO A 136 15.43 -17.78 8.16
CA PRO A 136 15.00 -16.40 8.38
C PRO A 136 13.83 -16.32 9.37
N LEU A 137 13.77 -15.24 10.15
CA LEU A 137 12.66 -15.03 11.07
C LEU A 137 11.38 -14.72 10.28
N ILE A 138 10.26 -15.27 10.76
CA ILE A 138 8.93 -14.99 10.19
C ILE A 138 8.63 -13.48 10.25
N THR A 139 9.12 -12.80 11.29
CA THR A 139 8.98 -11.35 11.47
C THR A 139 9.60 -10.56 10.33
N ASP A 140 10.73 -11.01 9.79
CA ASP A 140 11.42 -10.33 8.69
C ASP A 140 10.62 -10.50 7.39
N GLY A 141 10.09 -11.71 7.17
CA GLY A 141 9.14 -11.97 6.09
C GLY A 141 7.89 -11.09 6.18
N TYR A 142 7.36 -10.87 7.40
CA TYR A 142 6.23 -9.98 7.63
C TYR A 142 6.51 -8.55 7.17
N TYR A 143 7.67 -7.97 7.51
CA TYR A 143 8.00 -6.60 7.13
C TYR A 143 8.09 -6.43 5.60
N LEU A 144 8.71 -7.39 4.92
CA LEU A 144 8.84 -7.39 3.46
C LEU A 144 7.47 -7.55 2.77
N LEU A 145 6.65 -8.49 3.24
CA LEU A 145 5.31 -8.69 2.69
C LEU A 145 4.42 -7.48 2.93
N ARG A 146 4.50 -6.86 4.12
CA ARG A 146 3.75 -5.65 4.46
C ARG A 146 4.13 -4.47 3.58
N GLU A 147 5.41 -4.30 3.24
CA GLU A 147 5.87 -3.24 2.34
C GLU A 147 5.42 -3.47 0.89
N ALA A 148 5.36 -4.74 0.46
CA ALA A 148 4.88 -5.14 -0.86
C ALA A 148 3.36 -4.92 -1.06
N ILE A 149 2.58 -4.91 0.02
CA ILE A 149 1.12 -4.74 -0.03
C ILE A 149 0.77 -3.26 0.09
N LYS A 150 0.02 -2.77 -0.89
CA LYS A 150 -0.53 -1.43 -0.87
C LYS A 150 -2.03 -1.48 -1.12
N VAL A 151 -2.79 -0.79 -0.28
CA VAL A 151 -4.24 -0.72 -0.41
C VAL A 151 -4.64 0.72 -0.69
N THR A 152 -5.32 0.92 -1.81
CA THR A 152 -5.81 2.23 -2.23
C THR A 152 -7.33 2.23 -2.20
N PHE A 153 -7.89 3.27 -1.59
CA PHE A 153 -9.34 3.50 -1.59
C PHE A 153 -9.67 4.49 -2.71
N ASP A 154 -10.76 4.25 -3.45
CA ASP A 154 -11.20 5.17 -4.49
C ASP A 154 -11.54 6.55 -3.86
N PRO A 155 -10.81 7.63 -4.23
CA PRO A 155 -11.01 8.96 -3.65
C PRO A 155 -12.41 9.53 -3.94
N ILE A 156 -13.07 9.10 -5.02
CA ILE A 156 -14.42 9.57 -5.40
C ILE A 156 -15.49 8.93 -4.50
N ALA A 157 -15.23 7.74 -3.95
CA ALA A 157 -16.10 7.07 -2.99
C ALA A 157 -16.04 7.70 -1.60
N PHE A 158 -14.87 8.24 -1.20
CA PHE A 158 -14.66 8.90 0.09
C PHE A 158 -15.54 10.15 0.26
N THR A 159 -15.73 10.93 -0.80
CA THR A 159 -16.61 12.13 -0.79
C THR A 159 -18.10 11.80 -0.67
N ARG A 160 -18.54 10.59 -1.07
CA ARG A 160 -19.95 10.17 -1.05
C ARG A 160 -20.36 9.27 0.12
N ARG A 161 -19.46 8.95 1.06
CA ARG A 161 -19.69 7.94 2.13
C ARG A 161 -20.18 6.60 1.58
N GLN A 162 -19.72 6.24 0.38
CA GLN A 162 -20.01 4.96 -0.27
C GLN A 162 -18.72 4.18 -0.44
N ILE A 163 -17.96 4.03 0.66
CA ILE A 163 -16.71 3.27 0.69
C ILE A 163 -17.08 1.79 0.54
N GLY A 164 -17.26 1.37 -0.71
CA GLY A 164 -17.68 0.02 -1.07
C GLY A 164 -16.60 -0.74 -1.81
N PHE A 165 -15.49 -0.11 -2.18
CA PHE A 165 -14.46 -0.72 -3.00
C PHE A 165 -13.06 -0.32 -2.50
N ALA A 166 -12.14 -1.26 -2.54
CA ALA A 166 -10.72 -1.03 -2.32
C ALA A 166 -9.92 -1.78 -3.38
N GLU A 167 -8.80 -1.18 -3.78
CA GLU A 167 -7.86 -1.75 -4.73
C GLU A 167 -6.65 -2.26 -3.94
N LEU A 168 -6.43 -3.57 -3.98
CA LEU A 168 -5.30 -4.23 -3.34
C LEU A 168 -4.22 -4.47 -4.39
N GLU A 169 -3.10 -3.79 -4.23
CA GLU A 169 -1.90 -3.92 -5.05
C GLU A 169 -0.85 -4.72 -4.29
N VAL A 170 -0.24 -5.70 -4.97
CA VAL A 170 0.91 -6.45 -4.45
C VAL A 170 2.08 -6.30 -5.40
N ALA A 171 3.16 -5.69 -4.92
CA ALA A 171 4.39 -5.49 -5.67
C ALA A 171 5.40 -6.61 -5.37
N TRP A 172 5.77 -7.40 -6.38
CA TRP A 172 6.75 -8.49 -6.21
C TRP A 172 7.76 -8.55 -7.37
N PRO A 173 8.98 -9.08 -7.18
CA PRO A 173 9.93 -9.31 -8.28
C PRO A 173 9.42 -10.26 -9.38
N ASN A 174 8.48 -11.14 -9.06
CA ASN A 174 7.86 -12.09 -10.00
C ASN A 174 6.36 -11.82 -10.12
N GLY A 175 5.89 -11.52 -11.33
CA GLY A 175 4.48 -11.24 -11.59
C GLY A 175 3.53 -12.39 -11.26
N LYS A 176 3.98 -13.65 -11.40
CA LYS A 176 3.15 -14.81 -11.02
C LYS A 176 2.95 -14.87 -9.51
N THR A 177 4.00 -14.61 -8.74
CA THR A 177 3.95 -14.59 -7.27
C THR A 177 3.13 -13.40 -6.78
N ALA A 178 3.26 -12.22 -7.41
CA ALA A 178 2.43 -11.05 -7.10
C ALA A 178 0.92 -11.36 -7.21
N ALA A 179 0.49 -11.91 -8.36
CA ALA A 179 -0.91 -12.28 -8.58
C ALA A 179 -1.38 -13.41 -7.65
N TYR A 180 -0.50 -14.36 -7.36
CA TYR A 180 -0.79 -15.43 -6.40
C TYR A 180 -1.03 -14.88 -5.00
N ILE A 181 -0.16 -14.00 -4.50
CA ILE A 181 -0.29 -13.38 -3.17
C ILE A 181 -1.59 -12.55 -3.14
N ALA A 182 -1.82 -11.66 -4.11
CA ALA A 182 -3.00 -10.79 -4.12
C ALA A 182 -4.32 -11.58 -4.02
N ASN A 183 -4.48 -12.63 -4.82
CA ASN A 183 -5.70 -13.44 -4.82
C ASN A 183 -5.86 -14.30 -3.55
N ASN A 184 -4.79 -14.97 -3.10
CA ASN A 184 -4.88 -15.82 -1.91
C ASN A 184 -5.02 -15.02 -0.64
N LEU A 185 -4.47 -13.81 -0.57
CA LEU A 185 -4.55 -12.97 0.61
C LEU A 185 -6.00 -12.55 0.93
N VAL A 186 -6.82 -12.27 -0.09
CA VAL A 186 -8.26 -12.01 0.10
C VAL A 186 -9.00 -13.29 0.52
N LYS A 187 -8.69 -14.41 -0.12
CA LYS A 187 -9.33 -15.71 0.15
C LYS A 187 -9.05 -16.17 1.58
N ASP A 188 -7.81 -16.09 2.01
CA ASP A 188 -7.35 -16.57 3.32
C ASP A 188 -7.81 -15.63 4.42
N LEU A 189 -7.92 -14.32 4.15
CA LEU A 189 -8.54 -13.39 5.09
C LEU A 189 -10.00 -13.74 5.35
N ASN A 190 -10.76 -14.08 4.31
CA ASN A 190 -12.15 -14.53 4.47
C ASN A 190 -12.23 -15.79 5.34
N GLN A 191 -11.34 -16.76 5.14
CA GLN A 191 -11.28 -17.97 5.96
C GLN A 191 -10.85 -17.69 7.39
N PHE A 192 -9.87 -16.82 7.59
CA PHE A 192 -9.38 -16.40 8.89
C PHE A 192 -10.49 -15.74 9.72
N LEU A 193 -11.17 -14.75 9.14
CA LEU A 193 -12.28 -14.05 9.80
C LEU A 193 -13.48 -14.96 10.06
N ALA A 194 -13.81 -15.85 9.12
CA ALA A 194 -14.86 -16.85 9.33
C ALA A 194 -14.52 -17.78 10.51
N SER A 195 -13.27 -18.26 10.58
CA SER A 195 -12.80 -19.13 11.67
C SER A 195 -12.84 -18.40 13.02
N GLN A 196 -12.42 -17.14 13.04
CA GLN A 196 -12.48 -16.30 14.24
C GLN A 196 -13.93 -16.09 14.72
N MET A 197 -14.86 -15.80 13.81
CA MET A 197 -16.28 -15.65 14.15
C MET A 197 -16.88 -16.95 14.71
N ILE A 198 -16.49 -18.12 14.19
CA ILE A 198 -16.96 -19.41 14.69
C ILE A 198 -16.50 -19.61 16.14
N VAL A 199 -15.20 -19.41 16.41
CA VAL A 199 -14.63 -19.58 17.76
C VAL A 199 -15.27 -18.61 18.78
N GLU A 200 -15.49 -17.35 18.38
CA GLU A 200 -16.14 -16.35 19.22
C GLU A 200 -17.62 -16.69 19.50
N ALA A 201 -18.35 -17.14 18.48
CA ALA A 201 -19.75 -17.53 18.61
C ALA A 201 -19.91 -18.81 19.45
N GLU A 202 -19.02 -19.79 19.30
CA GLU A 202 -18.99 -21.01 20.13
C GLU A 202 -18.78 -20.65 21.60
N SER A 203 -17.79 -19.81 21.90
CA SER A 203 -17.52 -19.32 23.27
C SER A 203 -18.74 -18.59 23.86
N SER A 204 -19.43 -17.79 23.03
CA SER A 204 -20.65 -17.08 23.42
C SER A 204 -21.82 -18.03 23.69
N VAL A 205 -22.00 -19.07 22.86
CA VAL A 205 -23.04 -20.11 23.05
C VAL A 205 -22.79 -20.88 24.34
N GLU A 206 -21.54 -21.26 24.61
CA GLU A 206 -21.17 -21.94 25.86
C GLU A 206 -21.54 -21.09 27.08
N PHE A 207 -21.18 -19.79 27.06
CA PHE A 207 -21.55 -18.87 28.14
C PHE A 207 -23.08 -18.75 28.30
N ILE A 208 -23.82 -18.63 27.20
CA ILE A 208 -25.28 -18.53 27.23
C ILE A 208 -25.90 -19.80 27.84
N ASP A 209 -25.42 -20.98 27.47
CA ASP A 209 -25.90 -22.26 28.01
C ASP A 209 -25.61 -22.37 29.52
N GLN A 210 -24.44 -21.90 29.98
CA GLN A 210 -24.14 -21.80 31.40
C GLN A 210 -25.10 -20.86 32.15
N GLN A 211 -25.48 -19.71 31.57
CA GLN A 211 -26.46 -18.81 32.19
C GLN A 211 -27.88 -19.36 32.15
N PHE A 212 -28.23 -20.12 31.10
CA PHE A 212 -29.54 -20.73 30.95
C PHE A 212 -29.87 -21.72 32.08
N THR A 213 -28.87 -22.45 32.57
CA THR A 213 -29.01 -23.39 33.71
C THR A 213 -29.13 -22.68 35.06
N LYS A 214 -28.59 -21.46 35.19
CA LYS A 214 -28.57 -20.68 36.45
C LYS A 214 -29.84 -19.85 36.66
N THR A 215 -30.63 -19.62 35.62
CA THR A 215 -31.87 -18.84 35.70
C THR A 215 -33.11 -19.69 35.49
N ASN A 216 -34.15 -19.44 36.28
CA ASN A 216 -35.47 -20.06 36.14
C ASN A 216 -36.53 -19.06 35.67
N VAL A 217 -36.16 -17.79 35.45
CA VAL A 217 -37.08 -16.75 34.99
C VAL A 217 -37.33 -16.94 33.50
N LEU A 218 -38.58 -17.22 33.12
CA LEU A 218 -38.98 -17.50 31.74
C LEU A 218 -38.56 -16.38 30.77
N ALA A 219 -38.80 -15.11 31.14
CA ALA A 219 -38.42 -13.96 30.33
C ALA A 219 -36.91 -13.88 30.03
N VAL A 220 -36.07 -14.27 30.99
CA VAL A 220 -34.60 -14.31 30.81
C VAL A 220 -34.22 -15.46 29.88
N ARG A 221 -34.83 -16.64 30.05
CA ARG A 221 -34.61 -17.78 29.16
C ARG A 221 -34.99 -17.46 27.70
N GLU A 222 -36.09 -16.77 27.48
CA GLU A 222 -36.49 -16.34 26.13
C GLU A 222 -35.46 -15.40 25.50
N SER A 223 -34.90 -14.47 26.29
CA SER A 223 -33.87 -13.55 25.83
C SER A 223 -32.55 -14.28 25.52
N LEU A 224 -32.14 -15.21 26.38
CA LEU A 224 -30.96 -16.06 26.16
C LEU A 224 -31.12 -16.96 24.91
N SER A 225 -32.29 -17.56 24.68
CA SER A 225 -32.57 -18.35 23.48
C SER A 225 -32.47 -17.51 22.20
N LYS A 226 -32.96 -16.26 22.23
CA LYS A 226 -32.81 -15.33 21.10
C LYS A 226 -31.33 -15.03 20.83
N LEU A 227 -30.56 -14.70 21.87
CA LEU A 227 -29.11 -14.48 21.73
C LEU A 227 -28.39 -15.72 21.20
N LYS A 228 -28.71 -16.92 21.69
CA LYS A 228 -28.14 -18.19 21.20
C LYS A 228 -28.45 -18.40 19.72
N THR A 229 -29.69 -18.12 19.31
CA THR A 229 -30.11 -18.24 17.91
C THR A 229 -29.31 -17.29 17.01
N GLU A 230 -29.07 -16.05 17.45
CA GLU A 230 -28.21 -15.11 16.72
C GLU A 230 -26.77 -15.61 16.59
N GLN A 231 -26.18 -16.17 17.66
CA GLN A 231 -24.82 -16.74 17.57
C GLN A 231 -24.75 -17.95 16.63
N ILE A 232 -25.75 -18.85 16.68
CA ILE A 232 -25.83 -19.99 15.75
C ILE A 232 -25.97 -19.51 14.30
N ARG A 233 -26.75 -18.45 14.06
CA ARG A 233 -26.88 -17.84 12.74
C ARG A 233 -25.54 -17.28 12.25
N ASN A 234 -24.79 -16.60 13.11
CA ASN A 234 -23.46 -16.09 12.78
C ASN A 234 -22.48 -17.22 12.39
N MET A 235 -22.44 -18.31 13.18
CA MET A 235 -21.65 -19.50 12.82
C MET A 235 -22.06 -20.11 11.48
N MET A 236 -23.37 -20.19 11.21
CA MET A 236 -23.88 -20.71 9.95
C MET A 236 -23.45 -19.84 8.76
N LEU A 237 -23.48 -18.51 8.91
CA LEU A 237 -23.03 -17.58 7.88
C LEU A 237 -21.51 -17.69 7.65
N ALA A 238 -20.72 -17.79 8.70
CA ALA A 238 -19.28 -17.97 8.62
C ALA A 238 -18.88 -19.27 7.92
N ASN A 239 -19.54 -20.39 8.25
CA ASN A 239 -19.26 -21.69 7.62
C ASN A 239 -19.69 -21.79 6.14
N SER A 240 -20.73 -21.06 5.73
CA SER A 240 -21.31 -21.21 4.38
C SER A 240 -20.83 -20.16 3.38
N SER A 241 -20.24 -19.06 3.85
CA SER A 241 -19.90 -17.92 2.99
C SER A 241 -18.46 -17.98 2.50
N LYS A 242 -18.27 -18.20 1.19
CA LYS A 242 -16.94 -18.06 0.55
C LYS A 242 -16.43 -16.61 0.57
N ASP A 243 -17.35 -15.65 0.44
CA ASP A 243 -17.09 -14.20 0.49
C ASP A 243 -17.56 -13.67 1.87
N PHE A 244 -16.95 -14.13 2.95
CA PHE A 244 -17.41 -13.83 4.31
C PHE A 244 -17.33 -12.33 4.64
N ALA A 245 -16.14 -11.73 4.50
CA ALA A 245 -15.90 -10.31 4.79
C ALA A 245 -15.68 -9.50 3.51
N LEU A 246 -14.94 -10.04 2.54
CA LEU A 246 -14.63 -9.40 1.27
C LEU A 246 -15.14 -10.23 0.10
N ARG A 247 -15.69 -9.53 -0.89
CA ARG A 247 -15.99 -10.07 -2.21
C ARG A 247 -14.99 -9.52 -3.23
N VAL A 248 -14.39 -10.41 -4.01
CA VAL A 248 -13.58 -10.01 -5.15
C VAL A 248 -14.49 -9.62 -6.31
N ILE A 249 -14.29 -8.41 -6.82
CA ILE A 249 -14.97 -7.87 -8.01
C ILE A 249 -14.15 -8.16 -9.25
N ASP A 250 -12.83 -8.01 -9.15
CA ASP A 250 -11.87 -8.31 -10.20
C ASP A 250 -10.64 -9.02 -9.62
N ASP A 251 -10.32 -10.19 -10.18
CA ASP A 251 -9.21 -11.03 -9.72
C ASP A 251 -7.87 -10.46 -10.21
N ALA A 252 -6.81 -10.65 -9.43
CA ALA A 252 -5.49 -10.21 -9.82
C ALA A 252 -4.95 -11.05 -10.99
N LEU A 253 -4.72 -10.39 -12.13
CA LEU A 253 -4.06 -10.97 -13.29
C LEU A 253 -2.54 -10.90 -13.17
N ILE A 254 -1.86 -11.83 -13.85
CA ILE A 254 -0.39 -11.84 -13.92
C ILE A 254 0.04 -10.65 -14.79
N PRO A 255 0.78 -9.67 -14.24
CA PRO A 255 1.24 -8.54 -15.04
C PRO A 255 2.30 -8.98 -16.05
N GLU A 256 2.09 -8.64 -17.32
CA GLU A 256 3.02 -8.96 -18.41
C GLU A 256 4.27 -8.06 -18.40
N PHE A 257 4.11 -6.81 -17.96
CA PHE A 257 5.17 -5.80 -17.93
C PHE A 257 5.50 -5.36 -16.51
N PRO A 258 6.78 -5.05 -16.21
CA PRO A 258 7.17 -4.53 -14.91
C PRO A 258 6.59 -3.13 -14.71
N SER A 259 5.96 -2.90 -13.55
CA SER A 259 5.28 -1.64 -13.23
C SER A 259 6.26 -0.58 -12.75
N THR A 260 7.30 -0.98 -11.99
CA THR A 260 8.32 -0.06 -11.49
C THR A 260 9.74 -0.66 -11.53
N PRO A 261 10.79 0.19 -11.66
CA PRO A 261 10.73 1.60 -12.07
C PRO A 261 10.55 1.76 -13.59
N LYS A 262 9.89 2.84 -14.01
CA LYS A 262 9.77 3.20 -15.44
C LYS A 262 11.11 3.72 -15.97
N ARG A 263 12.03 2.81 -16.29
CA ARG A 263 13.44 3.09 -16.61
C ARG A 263 13.63 4.20 -17.65
N MET A 264 12.83 4.16 -18.72
CA MET A 264 12.89 5.18 -19.77
C MET A 264 12.53 6.58 -19.26
N GLN A 265 11.50 6.71 -18.43
CA GLN A 265 11.08 8.00 -17.86
C GLN A 265 12.15 8.55 -16.92
N PHE A 266 12.75 7.68 -16.09
CA PHE A 266 13.82 8.08 -15.17
C PHE A 266 15.04 8.65 -15.92
N VAL A 267 15.53 7.94 -16.95
CA VAL A 267 16.69 8.39 -17.73
C VAL A 267 16.40 9.71 -18.47
N LEU A 268 15.19 9.87 -19.01
CA LEU A 268 14.78 11.08 -19.71
C LEU A 268 14.72 12.28 -18.76
N ILE A 269 14.17 12.11 -17.56
CA ILE A 269 14.13 13.16 -16.54
C ILE A 269 15.54 13.49 -16.05
N ALA A 270 16.38 12.48 -15.78
CA ALA A 270 17.74 12.67 -15.31
C ALA A 270 18.62 13.41 -16.34
N THR A 271 18.50 13.06 -17.63
CA THR A 271 19.20 13.77 -18.71
C THR A 271 18.71 15.20 -18.90
N ALA A 272 17.40 15.44 -18.82
CA ALA A 272 16.84 16.79 -18.87
C ALA A 272 17.34 17.67 -17.71
N LEU A 273 17.35 17.13 -16.48
CA LEU A 273 17.90 17.82 -15.32
C LEU A 273 19.41 18.03 -15.44
N GLY A 274 20.14 17.06 -15.98
CA GLY A 274 21.58 17.18 -16.25
C GLY A 274 21.92 18.29 -17.24
N LEU A 275 21.08 18.46 -18.27
CA LEU A 275 21.22 19.56 -19.23
C LEU A 275 21.02 20.91 -18.54
N ILE A 276 19.95 21.06 -17.75
CA ILE A 276 19.67 22.31 -17.02
C ILE A 276 20.81 22.62 -16.04
N ALA A 277 21.27 21.62 -15.28
CA ALA A 277 22.37 21.79 -14.32
C ALA A 277 23.68 22.19 -15.02
N SER A 278 23.96 21.62 -16.20
CA SER A 278 25.15 21.95 -17.00
C SER A 278 25.10 23.40 -17.49
N ILE A 279 23.94 23.86 -17.97
CA ILE A 279 23.71 25.25 -18.38
C ILE A 279 23.92 26.20 -17.20
N VAL A 280 23.28 25.92 -16.05
CA VAL A 280 23.43 26.73 -14.84
C VAL A 280 24.89 26.77 -14.39
N PHE A 281 25.60 25.65 -14.44
CA PHE A 281 27.02 25.59 -14.08
C PHE A 281 27.89 26.48 -14.98
N VAL A 282 27.63 26.49 -16.29
CA VAL A 282 28.33 27.40 -17.23
C VAL A 282 28.06 28.86 -16.87
N PHE A 283 26.82 29.22 -16.56
CA PHE A 283 26.48 30.58 -16.12
C PHE A 283 27.17 30.97 -14.81
N LEU A 284 27.14 30.10 -13.79
CA LEU A 284 27.82 30.33 -12.52
C LEU A 284 29.33 30.52 -12.74
N ARG A 285 29.94 29.69 -13.59
CA ARG A 285 31.36 29.76 -13.89
C ARG A 285 31.75 31.07 -14.56
N MET A 286 30.92 31.58 -15.46
CA MET A 286 31.23 32.79 -16.22
C MET A 286 30.89 34.07 -15.47
N PHE A 287 29.74 34.17 -14.80
CA PHE A 287 29.28 35.41 -14.19
C PHE A 287 29.74 35.60 -12.74
N ILE A 288 29.83 34.54 -11.94
CA ILE A 288 30.02 34.66 -10.48
C ILE A 288 31.48 34.52 -10.05
N LEU A 289 32.24 33.58 -10.63
CA LEU A 289 33.66 33.40 -10.30
C LEU A 289 34.54 34.65 -10.57
N PRO A 290 34.40 35.37 -11.71
CA PRO A 290 35.21 36.58 -11.93
C PRO A 290 34.76 37.76 -11.06
N ASN A 291 33.47 37.88 -10.74
CA ASN A 291 32.96 38.94 -9.85
C ASN A 291 33.38 38.72 -8.38
N LEU A 292 33.48 37.47 -7.92
CA LEU A 292 34.04 37.13 -6.59
C LEU A 292 35.55 37.42 -6.48
N LYS A 293 36.31 37.26 -7.57
CA LYS A 293 37.74 37.67 -7.60
C LYS A 293 37.91 39.19 -7.52
N LYS A 294 37.00 39.96 -8.13
CA LYS A 294 36.99 41.43 -8.02
C LYS A 294 36.68 41.94 -6.60
N LEU A 295 35.97 41.17 -5.77
CA LEU A 295 35.66 41.53 -4.37
C LEU A 295 36.77 41.19 -3.36
N LYS A 296 37.78 40.37 -3.70
CA LYS A 296 38.79 39.85 -2.76
C LYS A 296 40.18 40.52 -2.83
N LEU A 297 40.31 41.69 -3.43
CA LEU A 297 41.58 42.44 -3.43
C LEU A 297 41.38 43.92 -3.09
N PRO A 298 41.53 44.30 -1.81
CA PRO A 298 42.30 45.46 -1.43
C PRO A 298 43.59 44.97 -0.77
N ILE A 299 44.70 45.01 -1.51
CA ILE A 299 46.02 45.20 -0.90
C ILE A 299 46.41 46.63 -1.24
#